data_AF-A0A6P4IIV8-F1
#
_entry.id   AF-A0A6P4IIV8-F1
#
_cell.length_a   1.000
_cell.length_b   1.000
_cell.length_c   1.000
_cell.angle_alpha   90.00
_cell.angle_beta   90.00
_cell.angle_gamma   90.00
#
_symmetry.space_group_name_H-M   'P 1'
#
loop_
_entity.id
_entity.type
_entity.pdbx_description
1 polymer ?
#
loop_
_entity_poly.entity_id
_entity_poly.type
_entity_poly.pdbx_seq_one_letter_code
_entity_poly.pdbx_strand_id
1 'polypeptide(L)'
;MLPNSKLKMLFMNVFFILFNVANLNVYHLYADLKSVKVQVDLSTQELWIREIFIFLICGLIVVRFLLCFVGLASRVVAIYPILTNSQAELLMPTIVVQAIDNVILNLYEIILGYCSLCYLFPESTAVFVFFLFKMLLKIACSIAVLNIYSDQHNYLASMVSFNEESNSLGPDSVDEIELANHNLL
;
A
#
# COMPACT_ATOMS: atom_id res chain seq x y z
N MET A 1 21.11 13.63 6.87
CA MET A 1 19.65 13.38 6.91
C MET A 1 19.11 14.06 8.16
N LEU A 2 18.21 15.06 8.06
CA LEU A 2 17.59 15.62 9.27
C LEU A 2 16.83 14.46 9.96
N PRO A 3 17.02 14.22 11.27
CA PRO A 3 16.35 13.13 12.00
C PRO A 3 14.81 13.11 11.85
N ASN A 4 14.22 14.24 11.45
CA ASN A 4 12.80 14.42 11.24
C ASN A 4 12.19 13.60 10.08
N SER A 5 12.90 13.32 8.98
CA SER A 5 12.29 12.59 7.86
C SER A 5 12.12 11.10 8.17
N LYS A 6 13.15 10.50 8.78
CA LYS A 6 13.13 9.10 9.24
C LYS A 6 12.06 8.86 10.31
N LEU A 7 11.98 9.76 11.29
CA LEU A 7 10.96 9.70 12.34
C LEU A 7 9.54 9.82 11.78
N LYS A 8 9.31 10.73 10.83
CA LYS A 8 8.01 10.90 10.14
C LYS A 8 7.58 9.63 9.43
N MET A 9 8.51 8.94 8.78
CA MET A 9 8.25 7.71 8.05
C MET A 9 7.94 6.54 8.96
N LEU A 10 8.74 6.38 10.02
CA LEU A 10 8.49 5.37 11.04
C LEU A 10 7.14 5.58 11.72
N PHE A 11 6.82 6.84 12.07
CA PHE A 11 5.54 7.20 12.66
C PHE A 11 4.38 6.86 11.72
N MET A 12 4.48 7.21 10.44
CA MET A 12 3.46 6.84 9.45
C MET A 12 3.30 5.33 9.35
N ASN A 13 4.40 4.57 9.24
CA ASN A 13 4.32 3.13 9.12
C ASN A 13 3.69 2.48 10.36
N VAL A 14 4.08 2.90 11.56
CA VAL A 14 3.50 2.42 12.83
C VAL A 14 2.02 2.79 12.93
N PHE A 15 1.65 4.04 12.61
CA PHE A 15 0.25 4.46 12.58
C PHE A 15 -0.59 3.57 11.65
N PHE A 16 -0.07 3.28 10.47
CA PHE A 16 -0.70 2.43 9.49
C PHE A 16 -0.78 0.96 9.92
N ILE A 17 0.17 0.46 10.72
CA ILE A 17 0.07 -0.86 11.36
C ILE A 17 -1.08 -0.85 12.37
N LEU A 18 -1.13 0.12 13.29
CA LEU A 18 -2.21 0.21 14.28
C LEU A 18 -3.58 0.33 13.60
N PHE A 19 -3.68 1.15 12.55
CA PHE A 19 -4.91 1.30 11.78
C PHE A 19 -5.36 -0.02 11.14
N ASN A 20 -4.45 -0.76 10.52
CA ASN A 20 -4.77 -2.07 9.93
C ASN A 20 -5.19 -3.07 11.01
N VAL A 21 -4.50 -3.12 12.15
CA VAL A 21 -4.87 -3.98 13.29
C VAL A 21 -6.28 -3.66 13.80
N ALA A 22 -6.63 -2.38 13.93
CA ALA A 22 -7.96 -1.96 14.37
C ALA A 22 -9.07 -2.42 13.42
N ASN A 23 -8.78 -2.46 12.11
CA ASN A 23 -9.71 -2.91 11.08
C ASN A 23 -9.74 -4.44 10.89
N LEU A 24 -8.78 -5.19 11.44
CA LEU A 24 -8.70 -6.65 11.38
C LEU A 24 -9.61 -7.31 12.42
N ASN A 25 -10.90 -7.06 12.32
CA ASN A 25 -11.91 -7.65 13.19
C ASN A 25 -12.96 -8.42 12.38
N VAL A 26 -13.03 -9.74 12.60
CA VAL A 26 -13.98 -10.64 11.91
C VAL A 26 -15.44 -10.26 12.21
N TYR A 27 -15.73 -9.72 13.41
CA TYR A 27 -17.08 -9.24 13.73
C TYR A 27 -17.45 -8.00 12.94
N HIS A 28 -16.48 -7.12 12.69
CA HIS A 28 -16.68 -5.94 11.84
C HIS A 28 -16.92 -6.36 10.39
N LEU A 29 -16.11 -7.31 9.88
CA LEU A 29 -16.29 -7.90 8.56
C LEU A 29 -17.69 -8.51 8.39
N TYR A 30 -18.15 -9.30 9.37
CA TYR A 30 -19.49 -9.88 9.32
C TYR A 30 -20.59 -8.82 9.34
N ALA A 31 -20.44 -7.77 10.15
CA ALA A 31 -21.38 -6.66 10.19
C ALA A 31 -21.45 -5.93 8.84
N ASP A 32 -20.31 -5.70 8.18
CA ASP A 32 -20.23 -5.08 6.86
C ASP A 32 -20.92 -5.93 5.79
N LEU A 33 -20.62 -7.23 5.74
CA LEU A 33 -21.25 -8.17 4.80
C LEU A 33 -22.78 -8.23 4.99
N LYS A 34 -23.24 -8.26 6.25
CA LYS A 34 -24.67 -8.22 6.57
C LYS A 34 -25.30 -6.90 6.13
N SER A 35 -24.61 -5.78 6.35
CA SER A 35 -25.08 -4.45 5.98
C SER A 35 -25.25 -4.31 4.46
N VAL A 36 -24.29 -4.82 3.68
CA VAL A 36 -24.37 -4.83 2.20
C VAL A 36 -25.61 -5.56 1.72
N LYS A 37 -25.87 -6.76 2.26
CA LYS A 37 -27.07 -7.53 1.90
C LYS A 37 -28.34 -6.73 2.16
N VAL A 38 -28.48 -6.17 3.36
CA VAL A 38 -29.66 -5.37 3.73
C VAL A 38 -29.82 -4.15 2.82
N GLN A 39 -28.74 -3.44 2.51
CA GLN A 39 -28.79 -2.26 1.66
C GLN A 39 -29.15 -2.59 0.21
N VAL A 40 -28.61 -3.67 -0.35
CA VAL A 40 -28.91 -4.09 -1.73
C VAL A 40 -30.33 -4.67 -1.84
N ASP A 41 -30.82 -5.36 -0.81
CA ASP A 41 -32.19 -5.89 -0.76
C ASP A 41 -33.26 -4.79 -0.76
N LEU A 42 -32.93 -3.58 -0.30
CA LEU A 42 -33.82 -2.40 -0.36
C LEU A 42 -34.02 -1.86 -1.79
N SER A 43 -33.20 -2.28 -2.75
CA SER A 43 -33.36 -1.88 -4.14
C SER A 43 -34.57 -2.57 -4.79
N THR A 44 -35.27 -1.84 -5.66
CA THR A 44 -36.45 -2.31 -6.41
C THR A 44 -36.09 -3.13 -7.65
N GLN A 45 -34.80 -3.33 -7.92
CA GLN A 45 -34.29 -4.06 -9.08
C GLN A 45 -34.56 -5.57 -9.03
N GLU A 46 -34.37 -6.23 -10.17
CA GLU A 46 -34.53 -7.70 -10.29
C GLU A 46 -33.62 -8.46 -9.31
N LEU A 47 -34.08 -9.64 -8.88
CA LEU A 47 -33.38 -10.48 -7.91
C LEU A 47 -31.98 -10.89 -8.39
N TRP A 48 -31.84 -11.25 -9.67
CA TRP A 48 -30.55 -11.63 -10.26
C TRP A 48 -29.52 -10.50 -10.23
N ILE A 49 -29.94 -9.26 -10.53
CA ILE A 49 -29.07 -8.09 -10.49
C ILE A 49 -28.61 -7.84 -9.05
N ARG A 50 -29.53 -7.89 -8.08
CA ARG A 50 -29.21 -7.72 -6.66
C ARG A 50 -28.20 -8.76 -6.16
N GLU A 51 -28.39 -10.04 -6.50
CA GLU A 51 -27.46 -11.10 -6.10
C GLU A 51 -26.05 -10.91 -6.68
N ILE A 52 -25.93 -10.50 -7.94
CA ILE A 52 -24.63 -10.19 -8.56
C ILE A 52 -23.94 -9.05 -7.82
N PHE A 53 -24.65 -7.97 -7.51
CA PHE A 53 -24.07 -6.84 -6.77
C PHE A 53 -23.69 -7.22 -5.33
N ILE A 54 -24.50 -8.02 -4.63
CA ILE A 54 -24.14 -8.56 -3.31
C ILE A 54 -22.86 -9.36 -3.42
N PHE A 55 -22.76 -10.27 -4.39
CA PHE A 55 -21.56 -11.09 -4.59
C PHE A 55 -20.32 -10.24 -4.86
N LEU A 56 -20.41 -9.26 -5.76
CA LEU A 56 -19.29 -8.39 -6.14
C LEU A 56 -18.83 -7.50 -4.97
N ILE A 57 -19.77 -6.86 -4.25
CA ILE A 57 -19.44 -5.98 -3.12
C ILE A 57 -18.88 -6.81 -1.95
N CYS A 58 -19.52 -7.93 -1.60
CA CYS A 58 -19.01 -8.82 -0.55
C CYS A 58 -17.63 -9.39 -0.91
N GLY A 59 -17.43 -9.80 -2.16
CA GLY A 59 -16.14 -10.26 -2.67
C GLY A 59 -15.05 -9.20 -2.50
N LEU A 60 -15.35 -7.94 -2.87
CA LEU A 60 -14.42 -6.83 -2.69
C LEU A 60 -14.05 -6.62 -1.21
N ILE A 61 -15.04 -6.65 -0.31
CA ILE A 61 -14.81 -6.47 1.14
C ILE A 61 -13.91 -7.60 1.68
N VAL A 62 -14.16 -8.85 1.29
CA VAL A 62 -13.34 -9.99 1.71
C VAL A 62 -11.91 -9.88 1.17
N VAL A 63 -11.73 -9.52 -0.11
CA VAL A 63 -10.40 -9.32 -0.70
C VAL A 63 -9.64 -8.20 0.01
N ARG A 64 -10.30 -7.08 0.34
CA ARG A 64 -9.70 -6.00 1.14
C ARG A 64 -9.30 -6.46 2.53
N PHE A 65 -10.15 -7.25 3.19
CA PHE A 65 -9.84 -7.82 4.49
C PHE A 65 -8.61 -8.72 4.44
N LEU A 66 -8.50 -9.60 3.43
CA LEU A 66 -7.32 -10.45 3.23
C LEU A 66 -6.05 -9.63 2.94
N LEU A 67 -6.15 -8.61 2.09
CA LEU A 67 -5.03 -7.72 1.79
C LEU A 67 -4.60 -6.87 2.99
N CYS A 68 -5.47 -6.66 3.97
CA CYS A 68 -5.09 -6.00 5.22
C CYS A 68 -4.04 -6.82 6.01
N PHE A 69 -4.14 -8.16 6.01
CA PHE A 69 -3.12 -9.03 6.59
C PHE A 69 -1.80 -8.98 5.83
N VAL A 70 -1.85 -9.05 4.49
CA VAL A 70 -0.66 -8.97 3.64
C VAL A 70 0.02 -7.60 3.79
N GLY A 71 -0.79 -6.53 3.86
CA GLY A 71 -0.35 -5.17 4.12
C GLY A 71 0.33 -5.03 5.47
N LEU A 72 -0.26 -5.61 6.52
CA LEU A 72 0.33 -5.62 7.85
C LEU A 72 1.69 -6.34 7.87
N ALA A 73 1.76 -7.54 7.29
CA ALA A 73 3.01 -8.28 7.18
C ALA A 73 4.09 -7.47 6.42
N SER A 74 3.73 -6.88 5.28
CA SER A 74 4.66 -6.06 4.49
C SER A 74 5.14 -4.81 5.25
N ARG A 75 4.29 -4.19 6.06
CA ARG A 75 4.65 -3.00 6.86
C ARG A 75 5.55 -3.34 8.04
N VAL A 76 5.36 -4.51 8.67
CA VAL A 76 6.25 -5.03 9.72
C VAL A 76 7.64 -5.31 9.13
N VAL A 77 7.72 -5.95 7.96
CA VAL A 77 9.01 -6.18 7.26
C VAL A 77 9.70 -4.85 6.93
N ALA A 78 8.95 -3.82 6.51
CA ALA A 78 9.50 -2.51 6.20
C ALA A 78 10.10 -1.76 7.41
N ILE A 79 9.82 -2.15 8.65
CA ILE A 79 10.43 -1.50 9.83
C ILE A 79 11.96 -1.63 9.78
N TYR A 80 12.46 -2.80 9.41
CA TYR A 80 13.90 -3.07 9.37
C TYR A 80 14.65 -2.12 8.41
N PRO A 81 14.37 -2.07 7.09
CA PRO A 81 15.08 -1.17 6.18
C PRO A 81 14.87 0.31 6.51
N ILE A 82 13.71 0.71 7.07
CA ILE A 82 13.48 2.08 7.54
C ILE A 82 14.39 2.42 8.73
N LEU A 83 14.64 1.48 9.65
CA LEU A 83 15.45 1.72 10.85
C LEU A 83 16.95 1.62 10.57
N THR A 84 17.38 0.69 9.73
CA THR A 84 18.79 0.44 9.43
C THR A 84 19.31 1.25 8.24
N ASN A 85 18.42 1.88 7.45
CA ASN A 85 18.75 2.53 6.18
C ASN A 85 19.54 1.59 5.23
N SER A 86 19.20 0.31 5.23
CA SER A 86 19.85 -0.73 4.41
C SER A 86 18.82 -1.63 3.75
N GLN A 87 19.23 -2.39 2.72
CA GLN A 87 18.39 -3.39 2.04
C GLN A 87 17.08 -2.82 1.47
N ALA A 88 17.20 -1.95 0.45
CA ALA A 88 16.06 -1.31 -0.22
C ALA A 88 15.06 -2.31 -0.84
N GLU A 89 15.50 -3.52 -1.20
CA GLU A 89 14.65 -4.58 -1.75
C GLU A 89 13.54 -5.03 -0.78
N LEU A 90 13.77 -4.97 0.53
CA LEU A 90 12.78 -5.36 1.55
C LEU A 90 11.59 -4.39 1.62
N LEU A 91 11.69 -3.19 1.02
CA LEU A 91 10.57 -2.25 0.87
C LEU A 91 9.66 -2.58 -0.32
N MET A 92 10.15 -3.37 -1.29
CA MET A 92 9.42 -3.66 -2.53
C MET A 92 8.06 -4.37 -2.27
N PRO A 93 7.95 -5.37 -1.37
CA PRO A 93 6.66 -5.97 -1.04
C PRO A 93 5.66 -4.96 -0.48
N THR A 94 6.12 -4.00 0.33
CA THR A 94 5.27 -2.95 0.91
C THR A 94 4.75 -2.00 -0.15
N ILE A 95 5.60 -1.61 -1.12
CA ILE A 95 5.20 -0.77 -2.25
C ILE A 95 4.18 -1.50 -3.13
N VAL A 96 4.42 -2.78 -3.45
CA VAL A 96 3.51 -3.58 -4.27
C VAL A 96 2.15 -3.73 -3.60
N VAL A 97 2.11 -4.09 -2.32
CA VAL A 97 0.84 -4.25 -1.59
C VAL A 97 0.10 -2.93 -1.49
N GLN A 98 0.81 -1.82 -1.26
CA GLN A 98 0.20 -0.49 -1.30
C GLN A 98 -0.35 -0.15 -2.69
N ALA A 99 0.38 -0.45 -3.76
CA ALA A 99 -0.11 -0.20 -5.12
C ALA A 99 -1.40 -1.00 -5.41
N ILE A 100 -1.46 -2.27 -5.00
CA ILE A 100 -2.65 -3.10 -5.17
C ILE A 100 -3.84 -2.51 -4.39
N ASP A 101 -3.67 -2.22 -3.10
CA ASP A 101 -4.75 -1.74 -2.23
C ASP A 101 -5.20 -0.32 -2.61
N ASN A 102 -4.23 0.58 -2.83
CA ASN A 102 -4.50 2.00 -3.04
C ASN A 102 -4.87 2.35 -4.49
N VAL A 103 -4.46 1.54 -5.47
CA VAL A 103 -4.75 1.80 -6.89
C VAL A 103 -5.79 0.82 -7.41
N ILE A 104 -5.49 -0.48 -7.39
CA ILE A 104 -6.33 -1.50 -8.05
C ILE A 104 -7.68 -1.64 -7.34
N LEU A 105 -7.67 -1.88 -6.03
CA LEU A 105 -8.92 -2.07 -5.28
C LEU A 105 -9.73 -0.78 -5.16
N ASN A 106 -9.08 0.38 -5.09
CA ASN A 106 -9.78 1.67 -5.11
C ASN A 106 -10.43 1.91 -6.48
N LEU A 107 -9.76 1.60 -7.59
CA LEU A 107 -10.37 1.69 -8.93
C LEU A 107 -11.59 0.78 -9.04
N TYR A 108 -11.48 -0.45 -8.54
CA TYR A 108 -12.59 -1.40 -8.55
C TYR A 108 -13.77 -0.92 -7.68
N GLU A 109 -13.49 -0.31 -6.52
CA GLU A 109 -14.52 0.32 -5.67
C GLU A 109 -15.20 1.50 -6.37
N ILE A 110 -14.45 2.31 -7.15
CA ILE A 110 -15.04 3.41 -7.94
C ILE A 110 -16.01 2.84 -8.97
N ILE A 111 -15.58 1.82 -9.72
CA ILE A 111 -16.40 1.21 -10.79
C ILE A 111 -17.64 0.56 -10.19
N LEU A 112 -17.49 -0.26 -9.14
CA LEU A 112 -18.63 -0.90 -8.48
C LEU A 112 -19.57 0.11 -7.81
N GLY A 113 -19.02 1.15 -7.17
CA GLY A 113 -19.81 2.20 -6.53
C GLY A 113 -20.56 3.07 -7.55
N TYR A 114 -19.95 3.33 -8.71
CA TYR A 114 -20.64 3.99 -9.82
C TYR A 114 -21.77 3.11 -10.37
N CYS A 115 -21.49 1.83 -10.65
CA CYS A 115 -22.51 0.89 -11.12
C CYS A 115 -23.64 0.71 -10.12
N SER A 116 -23.35 0.66 -8.81
CA SER A 116 -24.39 0.51 -7.79
C SER A 116 -25.31 1.73 -7.73
N LEU A 117 -24.76 2.94 -7.87
CA LEU A 117 -25.56 4.16 -7.93
C LEU A 117 -26.38 4.25 -9.22
N CYS A 118 -25.83 3.89 -10.36
CA CYS A 118 -26.57 3.94 -11.63
C CYS A 118 -27.67 2.88 -11.72
N TYR A 119 -27.43 1.65 -11.24
CA TYR A 119 -28.37 0.55 -11.41
C TYR A 119 -29.27 0.32 -10.20
N LEU A 120 -28.78 0.42 -8.96
CA LEU A 120 -29.61 0.17 -7.77
C LEU A 120 -30.31 1.41 -7.21
N PHE A 121 -29.69 2.59 -7.31
CA PHE A 121 -30.19 3.83 -6.67
C PHE A 121 -30.11 5.06 -7.59
N PRO A 122 -30.77 5.03 -8.77
CA PRO A 122 -30.60 6.05 -9.81
C PRO A 122 -31.10 7.46 -9.43
N GLU A 123 -31.96 7.61 -8.42
CA GLU A 123 -32.61 8.90 -8.10
C GLU A 123 -31.80 9.83 -7.18
N SER A 124 -30.69 9.37 -6.59
CA SER A 124 -30.03 10.12 -5.52
C SER A 124 -28.72 10.82 -5.96
N THR A 125 -28.86 11.96 -6.63
CA THR A 125 -27.73 12.82 -7.04
C THR A 125 -26.86 13.26 -5.85
N ALA A 126 -27.46 13.46 -4.67
CA ALA A 126 -26.73 13.84 -3.46
C ALA A 126 -25.79 12.73 -2.98
N VAL A 127 -26.23 11.46 -3.02
CA VAL A 127 -25.41 10.31 -2.65
C VAL A 127 -24.26 10.14 -3.64
N PHE A 128 -24.49 10.43 -4.93
CA PHE A 128 -23.45 10.44 -5.95
C PHE A 128 -22.36 11.49 -5.70
N VAL A 129 -22.73 12.72 -5.35
CA VAL A 129 -21.75 13.77 -5.03
C VAL A 129 -20.94 13.42 -3.78
N PHE A 130 -21.60 12.91 -2.74
CA PHE A 130 -20.91 12.46 -1.53
C PHE A 130 -19.94 11.31 -1.82
N PHE A 131 -20.35 10.36 -2.66
CA PHE A 131 -19.50 9.26 -3.12
C PHE A 131 -18.26 9.78 -3.86
N LEU A 132 -18.43 10.67 -4.85
CA LEU A 132 -17.31 11.25 -5.59
C LEU A 132 -16.33 11.99 -4.67
N PHE A 133 -16.83 12.82 -3.77
CA PHE A 133 -15.98 13.54 -2.83
C PHE A 133 -15.17 12.58 -1.94
N LYS A 134 -15.83 11.54 -1.41
CA LYS A 134 -15.18 10.50 -0.60
C LYS A 134 -14.09 9.78 -1.40
N MET A 135 -14.35 9.42 -2.66
CA MET A 135 -13.38 8.74 -3.50
C MET A 135 -12.19 9.63 -3.89
N LEU A 136 -12.43 10.91 -4.20
CA LEU A 136 -11.36 11.87 -4.49
C LEU A 136 -10.41 12.05 -3.30
N LEU A 137 -10.96 12.21 -2.10
CA LEU A 137 -10.15 12.32 -0.88
C LEU A 137 -9.34 11.05 -0.65
N LYS A 138 -9.95 9.88 -0.86
CA LYS A 138 -9.28 8.58 -0.71
C LYS A 138 -8.11 8.41 -1.69
N ILE A 139 -8.29 8.80 -2.95
CA ILE A 139 -7.25 8.76 -3.99
C ILE A 139 -6.12 9.74 -3.68
N ALA A 140 -6.43 10.97 -3.26
CA ALA A 140 -5.43 11.96 -2.91
C ALA A 140 -4.51 11.48 -1.76
N CYS A 141 -5.11 10.92 -0.71
CA CYS A 141 -4.36 10.31 0.40
C CYS A 141 -3.53 9.10 -0.08
N SER A 142 -4.11 8.26 -0.92
CA SER A 142 -3.47 7.06 -1.48
C SER A 142 -2.20 7.40 -2.28
N ILE A 143 -2.27 8.42 -3.14
CA ILE A 143 -1.13 8.89 -3.95
C ILE A 143 -0.06 9.49 -3.05
N ALA A 144 -0.44 10.29 -2.04
CA ALA A 144 0.51 10.89 -1.11
C ALA A 144 1.32 9.82 -0.36
N VAL A 145 0.66 8.75 0.10
CA VAL A 145 1.32 7.63 0.78
C VAL A 145 2.26 6.90 -0.17
N LEU A 146 1.81 6.55 -1.38
CA LEU A 146 2.63 5.83 -2.35
C LEU A 146 3.87 6.62 -2.75
N ASN A 147 3.72 7.94 -2.95
CA ASN A 147 4.83 8.82 -3.31
C ASN A 147 5.89 8.89 -2.20
N ILE A 148 5.46 8.93 -0.93
CA ILE A 148 6.35 8.88 0.23
C ILE A 148 7.17 7.58 0.22
N TYR A 149 6.55 6.40 0.06
CA TYR A 149 7.27 5.13 0.04
C TYR A 149 8.18 4.96 -1.19
N SER A 150 7.76 5.44 -2.36
CA SER A 150 8.58 5.40 -3.59
C SER A 150 9.81 6.29 -3.50
N ASP A 151 9.68 7.50 -2.94
CA ASP A 151 10.79 8.44 -2.76
C ASP A 151 11.87 7.87 -1.82
N GLN A 152 11.46 7.19 -0.76
CA GLN A 152 12.40 6.51 0.14
C GLN A 152 13.11 5.32 -0.51
N HIS A 153 12.42 4.55 -1.35
CA HIS A 153 13.07 3.47 -2.09
C HIS A 153 14.13 4.02 -3.05
N ASN A 154 13.82 5.08 -3.81
CA ASN A 154 14.77 5.73 -4.71
C ASN A 154 15.96 6.35 -3.95
N TYR A 155 15.70 6.95 -2.78
CA TYR A 155 16.76 7.46 -1.91
C TYR A 155 17.69 6.34 -1.42
N LEU A 156 17.14 5.21 -0.95
CA LEU A 156 17.94 4.08 -0.48
C LEU A 156 18.71 3.42 -1.64
N ALA A 157 18.10 3.28 -2.82
CA ALA A 157 18.74 2.73 -4.00
C ALA A 157 19.91 3.61 -4.48
N SER A 158 19.73 4.92 -4.51
CA SER A 158 20.81 5.87 -4.86
C SER A 158 21.92 5.95 -3.81
N MET A 159 21.63 5.73 -2.53
CA MET A 159 22.66 5.60 -1.50
C MET A 159 23.47 4.31 -1.66
N VAL A 160 22.83 3.18 -2.01
CA VAL A 160 23.52 1.92 -2.27
C VAL A 160 24.42 2.05 -3.50
N SER A 161 23.92 2.64 -4.60
CA SER A 161 24.75 2.88 -5.79
C SER A 161 25.93 3.81 -5.51
N PHE A 162 25.72 4.90 -4.73
CA PHE A 162 26.82 5.79 -4.33
C PHE A 162 27.84 5.09 -3.43
N ASN A 163 27.41 4.16 -2.58
CA ASN A 163 28.31 3.44 -1.67
C ASN A 163 29.05 2.30 -2.39
N GLU A 164 28.46 1.71 -3.43
CA GLU A 164 29.17 0.82 -4.35
C GLU A 164 30.18 1.58 -5.21
N GLU A 165 29.82 2.76 -5.73
CA GLU A 165 30.75 3.63 -6.47
C GLU A 165 31.89 4.15 -5.57
N SER A 166 31.61 4.53 -4.32
CA SER A 166 32.65 4.98 -3.38
C SER A 166 33.53 3.84 -2.87
N ASN A 167 33.00 2.64 -2.67
CA ASN A 167 33.79 1.45 -2.37
C ASN A 167 34.60 0.96 -3.58
N SER A 168 34.15 1.23 -4.81
CA SER A 168 34.94 0.99 -6.04
C SER A 168 36.02 2.04 -6.29
N LEU A 169 35.98 3.16 -5.55
CA LEU A 169 36.99 4.22 -5.54
C LEU A 169 37.89 4.15 -4.29
N GLY A 170 37.81 3.06 -3.52
CA GLY A 170 38.87 2.71 -2.58
C GLY A 170 40.18 2.49 -3.37
N PRO A 171 41.32 3.01 -2.93
CA PRO A 171 42.57 2.81 -3.65
C PRO A 171 42.92 1.33 -3.64
N ASP A 172 42.70 0.65 -4.75
CA ASP A 172 43.13 -0.73 -5.05
C ASP A 172 44.68 -0.87 -5.12
N SER A 173 45.43 0.03 -4.49
CA SER A 173 46.86 0.18 -4.73
C SER A 173 47.77 -0.21 -3.56
N VAL A 174 47.29 -1.02 -2.61
CA VAL A 174 48.15 -1.49 -1.50
C VAL A 174 48.53 -2.98 -1.60
N ASP A 175 47.77 -3.80 -2.33
CA ASP A 175 48.07 -5.24 -2.43
C ASP A 175 48.94 -5.63 -3.65
N GLU A 176 49.22 -4.71 -4.59
CA GLU A 176 50.13 -4.99 -5.73
C GLU A 176 51.61 -4.68 -5.45
N ILE A 177 51.96 -4.01 -4.35
CA ILE A 177 53.36 -3.64 -4.07
C ILE A 177 54.12 -4.76 -3.33
N GLU A 178 53.44 -5.64 -2.58
CA GLU A 178 54.13 -6.73 -1.86
C GLU A 178 54.41 -7.97 -2.73
N LEU A 179 53.71 -8.17 -3.85
CA LEU A 179 53.96 -9.31 -4.74
C LEU A 179 55.13 -9.08 -5.72
N ALA A 180 55.54 -7.83 -5.95
CA ALA A 180 56.69 -7.50 -6.79
C ALA A 180 58.04 -7.64 -6.05
N ASN A 181 58.04 -7.54 -4.71
CA ASN A 181 59.26 -7.58 -3.92
C ASN A 181 59.66 -8.98 -3.41
N HIS A 182 58.82 -9.99 -3.59
CA HIS A 182 59.17 -11.40 -3.31
C HIS A 182 59.77 -12.14 -4.52
N ASN A 183 59.86 -11.48 -5.69
CA ASN A 183 60.44 -12.05 -6.91
C ASN A 183 61.77 -11.39 -7.33
N LEU A 184 62.34 -10.50 -6.51
CA LEU A 184 63.70 -10.00 -6.69
C LEU A 184 64.60 -10.54 -5.57
N LEU A 185 65.14 -11.70 -5.90
CA LEU A 185 66.38 -12.28 -5.38
C LEU A 185 67.54 -11.28 -5.52
#